data_AF-A0A7S3CU49-F1
#
_entry.id   AF-A0A7S3CU49-F1
#
_cell.length_a   1.000
_cell.length_b   1.000
_cell.length_c   1.000
_cell.angle_alpha   90.00
_cell.angle_beta   90.00
_cell.angle_gamma   90.00
#
_symmetry.space_group_name_H-M   'P 1'
#
loop_
_entity.id
_entity.type
_entity.pdbx_description
1 polymer ?
#
loop_
_entity_poly.entity_id
_entity_poly.type
_entity_poly.pdbx_seq_one_letter_code
_entity_poly.pdbx_strand_id
1 'polypeptide(L)'
;DSVENIISYMLGREPKSLEIEQLWDYIKINRVPERWMKVSFPTNNSSLAVYLTELNLKLEFWKNFALADDYKDIPSYWLPAFHFPEAFLNSVAQTKSRSQIIPIKNLYNRFEVQMFYEAEEPSPDPG
;
A
#
# COMPACT_ATOMS: atom_id res chain seq x y z
N ASP A 1 -11.26 11.38 -11.65
CA ASP A 1 -12.62 10.84 -11.89
C ASP A 1 -13.58 11.00 -10.71
N SER A 2 -13.56 10.13 -9.70
CA SER A 2 -14.64 10.10 -8.67
C SER A 2 -14.91 11.42 -7.93
N VAL A 3 -13.86 12.12 -7.48
CA VAL A 3 -13.96 13.42 -6.79
C VAL A 3 -14.23 14.55 -7.79
N GLU A 4 -13.68 14.46 -9.00
CA GLU A 4 -13.92 15.44 -10.06
C GLU A 4 -15.39 15.48 -10.48
N ASN A 5 -16.06 14.33 -10.53
CA ASN A 5 -17.49 14.27 -10.83
C ASN A 5 -18.33 15.00 -9.76
N ILE A 6 -17.94 14.92 -8.48
CA ILE A 6 -18.58 15.73 -7.42
C ILE A 6 -18.39 17.22 -7.68
N ILE A 7 -17.16 17.64 -8.03
CA ILE A 7 -16.85 19.04 -8.33
C ILE A 7 -17.64 19.52 -9.55
N SER A 8 -17.70 18.72 -10.62
CA SER A 8 -18.47 19.01 -11.83
C SER A 8 -19.97 19.15 -11.56
N TYR A 9 -20.53 18.29 -10.70
CA TYR A 9 -21.91 18.40 -10.23
C TYR A 9 -22.14 19.71 -9.45
N MET A 10 -21.25 20.07 -8.52
CA MET A 10 -21.36 21.33 -7.76
C MET A 10 -21.31 22.57 -8.66
N LEU A 11 -20.55 22.48 -9.77
CA LEU A 11 -20.45 23.53 -10.78
C LEU A 11 -21.64 23.53 -11.77
N GLY A 12 -22.62 22.63 -11.60
CA GLY A 12 -23.80 22.52 -12.45
C GLY A 12 -23.52 21.94 -13.85
N ARG A 13 -22.36 21.30 -14.04
CA ARG A 13 -21.95 20.75 -15.34
C ARG A 13 -22.46 19.33 -15.58
N GLU A 14 -22.75 18.61 -14.51
CA GLU A 14 -23.26 17.24 -14.55
C GLU A 14 -24.51 17.10 -13.68
N PRO A 15 -25.46 16.22 -14.04
CA PRO A 15 -26.60 15.92 -13.20
C PRO A 15 -26.20 15.13 -11.95
N LYS A 16 -27.00 15.24 -10.89
CA LYS A 16 -26.82 14.46 -9.67
C LYS A 16 -27.12 12.98 -9.94
N SER A 17 -26.09 12.17 -10.13
CA SER A 17 -26.24 10.72 -10.26
C SER A 17 -26.26 10.04 -8.90
N LEU A 18 -26.83 8.83 -8.81
CA LEU A 18 -26.83 8.02 -7.58
C LEU A 18 -25.41 7.78 -7.06
N GLU A 19 -24.43 7.64 -7.95
CA GLU A 19 -23.02 7.45 -7.57
C GLU A 19 -22.42 8.69 -6.89
N ILE A 20 -22.78 9.89 -7.38
CA ILE A 20 -22.35 11.16 -6.79
C ILE A 20 -23.01 11.35 -5.42
N GLU A 21 -24.30 11.04 -5.30
CA GLU A 21 -25.02 11.09 -4.02
C GLU A 21 -24.39 10.16 -2.98
N GLN A 22 -24.19 8.91 -3.34
CA GLN A 22 -23.56 7.93 -2.46
C GLN A 22 -22.16 8.41 -2.05
N LEU A 23 -21.31 8.78 -3.00
CA LEU A 23 -19.96 9.25 -2.68
C LEU A 23 -19.99 10.44 -1.71
N TRP A 24 -20.89 11.40 -1.94
CA TRP A 24 -21.06 12.56 -1.09
C TRP A 24 -21.47 12.20 0.34
N ASP A 25 -22.41 11.27 0.51
CA ASP A 25 -22.87 10.84 1.83
C ASP A 25 -21.75 10.17 2.63
N TYR A 26 -20.94 9.31 2.00
CA TYR A 26 -19.76 8.70 2.64
C TYR A 26 -18.75 9.75 3.13
N ILE A 27 -18.43 10.73 2.26
CA ILE A 27 -17.49 11.81 2.60
C ILE A 27 -18.03 12.65 3.76
N LYS A 28 -19.32 13.00 3.71
CA LYS A 28 -19.97 13.84 4.72
C LYS A 28 -19.94 13.22 6.13
N ILE A 29 -19.99 11.88 6.21
CA ILE A 29 -19.93 11.14 7.49
C ILE A 29 -18.52 10.67 7.86
N ASN A 30 -17.47 11.18 7.20
CA ASN A 30 -16.07 10.81 7.45
C ASN A 30 -15.80 9.30 7.26
N ARG A 31 -16.50 8.65 6.33
CA ARG A 31 -16.32 7.22 5.99
C ARG A 31 -15.65 7.08 4.63
N VAL A 32 -14.75 6.10 4.51
CA VAL A 32 -14.13 5.78 3.23
C VAL A 32 -15.19 5.17 2.29
N PRO A 33 -15.37 5.71 1.08
CA PRO A 33 -16.25 5.16 0.06
C PRO A 33 -15.87 3.72 -0.30
N GLU A 34 -16.86 2.82 -0.36
CA GLU A 34 -16.63 1.39 -0.64
C GLU A 34 -15.94 1.15 -1.99
N ARG A 35 -16.22 1.98 -3.00
CA ARG A 35 -15.56 1.89 -4.30
C ARG A 35 -14.05 2.17 -4.22
N TRP A 36 -13.61 3.04 -3.32
CA TRP A 36 -12.18 3.32 -3.12
C TRP A 36 -11.51 2.14 -2.42
N MET A 37 -12.18 1.54 -1.43
CA MET A 37 -11.66 0.37 -0.72
C MET A 37 -11.33 -0.81 -1.63
N LYS A 38 -12.12 -1.03 -2.69
CA LYS A 38 -11.88 -2.12 -3.67
C LYS A 38 -10.58 -1.99 -4.46
N VAL A 39 -10.05 -0.77 -4.57
CA VAL A 39 -8.87 -0.46 -5.38
C VAL A 39 -7.74 0.18 -4.57
N SER A 40 -7.88 0.24 -3.24
CA SER A 40 -6.92 0.88 -2.35
C SER A 40 -6.02 -0.15 -1.66
N PHE A 41 -4.97 0.35 -1.02
CA PHE A 41 -4.13 -0.44 -0.14
C PHE A 41 -4.93 -0.95 1.07
N PRO A 42 -4.61 -2.14 1.61
CA PRO A 42 -5.18 -2.59 2.87
C PRO A 42 -4.97 -1.53 3.97
N THR A 43 -6.05 -1.09 4.61
CA THR A 43 -6.05 -0.02 5.63
C THR A 43 -6.88 -0.45 6.83
N ASN A 44 -6.58 0.10 8.00
CA ASN A 44 -7.39 -0.13 9.18
C ASN A 44 -8.58 0.83 9.15
N ASN A 45 -9.74 0.34 8.70
CA ASN A 45 -10.98 1.08 8.38
C ASN A 45 -11.56 1.95 9.52
N SER A 46 -10.93 3.07 9.84
CA SER A 46 -11.29 3.88 10.99
C SER A 46 -12.03 5.17 10.62
N SER A 47 -11.49 5.95 9.67
CA SER A 47 -12.15 7.16 9.15
C SER A 47 -11.55 7.61 7.82
N LEU A 48 -12.26 8.46 7.07
CA LEU A 48 -11.74 9.05 5.84
C LEU A 48 -10.48 9.89 6.10
N ALA A 49 -10.43 10.65 7.19
CA ALA A 49 -9.24 11.42 7.55
C ALA A 49 -8.00 10.53 7.73
N VAL A 50 -8.11 9.47 8.54
CA VAL A 50 -7.00 8.52 8.79
C VAL A 50 -6.60 7.82 7.50
N TYR A 51 -7.58 7.40 6.69
CA TYR A 51 -7.33 6.78 5.40
C TYR A 51 -6.50 7.67 4.46
N LEU A 52 -6.83 8.96 4.36
CA LEU A 52 -6.09 9.90 3.51
C LEU A 52 -4.65 10.10 4.01
N THR A 53 -4.45 10.16 5.33
CA THR A 53 -3.11 10.23 5.93
C THR A 53 -2.29 8.98 5.62
N GLU A 54 -2.85 7.79 5.85
CA GLU A 54 -2.17 6.52 5.54
C GLU A 54 -1.88 6.38 4.04
N LEU A 55 -2.84 6.75 3.19
CA LEU A 55 -2.68 6.72 1.74
C LEU A 55 -1.53 7.63 1.30
N ASN A 56 -1.45 8.85 1.85
CA ASN A 56 -0.37 9.78 1.51
C ASN A 56 1.00 9.21 1.91
N LEU A 57 1.12 8.64 3.11
CA LEU A 57 2.37 8.00 3.56
C LEU A 57 2.80 6.87 2.61
N LYS A 58 1.85 6.02 2.19
CA LYS A 58 2.14 4.93 1.24
C LYS A 58 2.56 5.45 -0.12
N LEU A 59 1.89 6.49 -0.63
CA LEU A 59 2.25 7.11 -1.91
C LEU A 59 3.63 7.78 -1.85
N GLU A 60 3.97 8.44 -0.75
CA GLU A 60 5.30 9.01 -0.53
C GLU A 60 6.38 7.92 -0.49
N PHE A 61 6.13 6.82 0.23
CA PHE A 61 7.01 5.64 0.20
C PHE A 61 7.24 5.15 -1.23
N TRP A 62 6.17 4.94 -2.01
CA TRP A 62 6.30 4.45 -3.39
C TRP A 62 6.93 5.45 -4.35
N LYS A 63 6.71 6.75 -4.14
CA LYS A 63 7.37 7.80 -4.90
C LYS A 63 8.86 7.80 -4.63
N ASN A 64 9.26 7.74 -3.37
CA ASN A 64 10.67 7.66 -2.99
C ASN A 64 11.31 6.38 -3.51
N PHE A 65 10.61 5.25 -3.40
CA PHE A 65 11.04 3.96 -3.96
C PHE A 65 11.26 4.03 -5.48
N ALA A 66 10.33 4.63 -6.22
CA ALA A 66 10.42 4.73 -7.67
C ALA A 66 11.51 5.69 -8.18
N LEU A 67 11.95 6.63 -7.33
CA LEU A 67 13.03 7.57 -7.63
C LEU A 67 14.41 7.08 -7.17
N ALA A 68 14.48 5.97 -6.42
CA ALA A 68 15.75 5.39 -6.00
C ALA A 68 16.50 4.77 -7.19
N ASP A 69 17.83 4.92 -7.23
CA ASP A 69 18.67 4.44 -8.33
C ASP A 69 18.79 2.90 -8.38
N ASP A 70 18.83 2.24 -7.22
CA ASP A 70 18.79 0.77 -7.11
C ASP A 70 17.90 0.33 -5.92
N TYR A 71 17.11 -0.72 -6.12
CA TYR A 71 16.30 -1.34 -5.07
C TYR A 71 17.15 -2.02 -4.00
N LYS A 72 18.42 -2.31 -4.30
CA LYS A 72 19.38 -2.91 -3.36
C LYS A 72 19.79 -1.96 -2.25
N ASP A 73 19.62 -0.65 -2.44
CA ASP A 73 19.95 0.36 -1.43
C ASP A 73 18.85 0.51 -0.36
N ILE A 74 17.80 -0.33 -0.42
CA ILE A 74 16.66 -0.29 0.48
C ILE A 74 16.81 -1.43 1.50
N PRO A 75 17.27 -1.13 2.73
CA PRO A 75 17.56 -2.16 3.73
C PRO A 75 16.30 -2.79 4.35
N SER A 76 15.16 -2.10 4.28
CA SER A 76 13.91 -2.57 4.85
C SER A 76 12.71 -2.11 4.00
N TYR A 77 11.72 -2.99 3.90
CA TYR A 77 10.50 -2.74 3.13
C TYR A 77 9.32 -2.50 4.07
N TRP A 78 8.56 -1.43 3.82
CA TRP A 78 7.32 -1.19 4.55
C TRP A 78 6.21 -2.08 3.99
N LEU A 79 6.13 -3.34 4.47
CA LEU A 79 5.21 -4.36 3.94
C LEU A 79 3.72 -3.92 3.90
N PRO A 80 3.17 -3.18 4.88
CA PRO A 80 1.80 -2.64 4.82
C PRO A 80 1.55 -1.61 3.69
N ALA A 81 2.61 -1.09 3.07
CA ALA A 81 2.49 -0.19 1.91
C ALA A 81 2.17 -0.95 0.62
N PHE A 82 2.28 -2.28 0.60
CA PHE A 82 1.99 -3.09 -0.57
C PHE A 82 0.49 -3.36 -0.69
N HIS A 83 -0.04 -3.27 -1.91
CA HIS A 83 -1.41 -3.68 -2.19
C HIS A 83 -1.55 -5.21 -2.12
N PHE A 84 -0.52 -5.95 -2.58
CA PHE A 84 -0.43 -7.41 -2.51
C PHE A 84 0.91 -7.88 -1.92
N PRO A 85 1.07 -7.92 -0.58
CA PRO A 85 2.35 -8.25 0.06
C PRO A 85 2.82 -9.68 -0.24
N GLU A 86 1.91 -10.63 -0.49
CA GLU A 86 2.26 -12.01 -0.84
C GLU A 86 3.04 -12.11 -2.15
N ALA A 87 2.66 -11.33 -3.16
CA ALA A 87 3.35 -11.30 -4.45
C ALA A 87 4.80 -10.81 -4.29
N PHE A 88 5.01 -9.83 -3.40
CA PHE A 88 6.35 -9.36 -3.05
C PHE A 88 7.18 -10.47 -2.39
N LEU A 89 6.66 -11.12 -1.36
CA LEU A 89 7.36 -12.21 -0.67
C LEU A 89 7.70 -13.37 -1.61
N ASN A 90 6.79 -13.70 -2.54
CA ASN A 90 7.03 -14.70 -3.57
C ASN A 90 8.14 -14.26 -4.54
N SER A 91 8.21 -12.99 -4.91
CA SER A 91 9.28 -12.43 -5.75
C SER A 91 10.65 -12.51 -5.06
N VAL A 92 10.72 -12.19 -3.77
CA VAL A 92 11.95 -12.32 -2.97
C VAL A 92 12.39 -13.79 -2.90
N ALA A 93 11.47 -14.72 -2.61
CA ALA A 93 11.76 -16.15 -2.59
C ALA A 93 12.22 -16.67 -3.97
N GLN A 94 11.61 -16.22 -5.07
CA GLN A 94 12.03 -16.54 -6.43
C GLN A 94 13.45 -16.03 -6.73
N THR A 95 13.75 -14.80 -6.30
CA THR A 95 15.08 -14.21 -6.50
C THR A 95 16.15 -14.99 -5.74
N LYS A 96 15.89 -15.36 -4.49
CA LYS A 96 16.78 -16.21 -3.67
C LYS A 96 16.93 -17.62 -4.22
N SER A 97 15.82 -18.22 -4.69
CA SER A 97 15.82 -19.54 -5.35
C SER A 97 16.76 -19.56 -6.56
N ARG A 98 16.71 -18.51 -7.39
CA ARG A 98 17.58 -18.37 -8.57
C ARG A 98 19.04 -18.14 -8.19
N SER A 99 19.32 -17.31 -7.20
CA SER A 99 20.72 -17.02 -6.80
C SER A 99 21.42 -18.21 -6.14
N GLN A 100 20.69 -19.04 -5.41
CA GLN A 100 21.24 -20.20 -4.70
C GLN A 100 21.01 -21.55 -5.42
N ILE A 101 20.28 -21.55 -6.54
CA ILE A 101 19.94 -22.76 -7.32
C ILE A 101 19.19 -23.81 -6.45
N ILE A 102 18.31 -23.33 -5.58
CA ILE A 102 17.49 -24.18 -4.69
C ILE A 102 16.03 -24.15 -5.20
N PRO A 103 15.32 -25.28 -5.29
CA PRO A 103 13.91 -25.30 -5.67
C PRO A 103 13.05 -24.41 -4.75
N ILE A 104 12.19 -23.56 -5.32
CA ILE A 104 11.34 -22.63 -4.55
C ILE A 104 10.48 -23.33 -3.48
N LYS A 105 10.02 -24.55 -3.75
CA LYS A 105 9.25 -25.39 -2.82
C LYS A 105 10.00 -25.75 -1.52
N ASN A 106 11.32 -25.58 -1.50
CA ASN A 106 12.16 -25.83 -0.34
C ASN A 106 12.43 -24.53 0.46
N LEU A 107 11.97 -23.38 -0.02
CA LEU A 107 12.14 -22.09 0.64
C LEU A 107 10.86 -21.73 1.41
N TYR A 108 11.05 -21.19 2.60
CA TYR A 108 9.98 -20.73 3.48
C TYR A 108 10.38 -19.40 4.09
N ASN A 109 9.45 -18.44 4.07
CA ASN A 109 9.61 -17.20 4.82
C ASN A 109 9.40 -17.51 6.30
N ARG A 110 10.42 -17.25 7.13
CA ARG A 110 10.33 -17.36 8.59
C ARG A 110 10.39 -15.97 9.19
N PHE A 111 9.56 -15.74 10.20
CA PHE A 111 9.49 -14.48 10.93
C PHE A 111 9.61 -14.76 12.42
N GLU A 112 10.28 -13.86 13.12
CA GLU A 112 10.40 -13.88 14.57
C GLU A 112 9.86 -12.56 15.12
N VAL A 113 8.89 -12.64 16.04
CA VAL A 113 8.33 -11.45 16.68
C VAL A 113 9.29 -11.01 17.77
N GLN A 114 9.93 -9.87 17.57
CA GLN A 114 10.82 -9.28 18.56
C GLN A 114 10.02 -8.43 19.57
N MET A 115 10.52 -8.36 20.80
CA MET A 115 9.89 -7.61 21.91
C MET A 115 10.35 -6.14 21.96
N PHE A 116 11.19 -5.71 21.01
CA PHE A 116 11.75 -4.37 20.92
C PHE A 116 11.19 -3.65 19.69
N TYR A 117 11.08 -2.32 19.77
CA TYR A 117 10.41 -1.48 18.76
C TYR A 117 11.37 -0.74 17.84
N GLU A 118 12.66 -0.71 18.19
CA GLU A 118 13.69 -0.09 17.34
C GLU A 118 14.16 -1.12 16.32
N ALA A 119 14.07 -0.75 15.04
CA ALA A 119 14.67 -1.52 13.98
C ALA A 119 16.20 -1.40 14.14
N GLU A 120 16.86 -2.48 14.61
CA GLU A 120 18.31 -2.60 14.49
C GLU A 120 18.68 -2.42 13.00
N GLU A 121 19.82 -1.76 12.76
CA GLU A 121 20.36 -1.64 11.40
C GLU A 121 20.37 -3.01 10.71
N PRO A 122 20.09 -3.08 9.39
CA PRO A 122 20.12 -4.33 8.66
C PRO A 122 21.42 -5.09 8.97
N SER A 123 21.30 -6.34 9.40
CA SER A 123 22.47 -7.20 9.63
C SER A 123 23.35 -7.17 8.38
N PRO A 124 24.69 -7.01 8.52
CA PRO A 124 25.58 -6.98 7.37
C PRO A 124 25.37 -8.25 6.52
N ASP A 125 25.28 -8.05 5.21
CA ASP A 125 24.93 -9.06 4.22
C ASP A 125 25.75 -10.35 4.43
N PRO A 126 25.11 -11.51 4.69
CA PRO A 126 25.81 -12.78 4.67
C PRO A 126 26.06 -13.11 3.20
N GLY A 127 27.23 -12.68 2.71
CA GLY A 127 27.68 -12.85 1.32
C GLY A 127 27.52 -14.25 0.74
#